data_AF-A0A842XM71-F1
#
_entry.id   AF-A0A842XM71-F1
#
_cell.length_a   1.000
_cell.length_b   1.000
_cell.length_c   1.000
_cell.angle_alpha   90.00
_cell.angle_beta   90.00
_cell.angle_gamma   90.00
#
_symmetry.space_group_name_H-M   'P 1'
#
loop_
_entity.id
_entity.type
_entity.pdbx_description
1 polymer ?
#
loop_
_entity_poly.entity_id
_entity_poly.type
_entity_poly.pdbx_seq_one_letter_code
_entity_poly.pdbx_strand_id
1 'polypeptide(L)' 'MKERMFSLLLELLKDSKRSDRELAKVLGVSQPTVSRMRSRLVKEGIIRDFTVIPDFVKMGYELMAITCTKTRMKP' A
#
# COMPACT_ATOMS: atom_id res chain seq x y z
N MET A 1 6.41 -9.68 12.17
CA MET A 1 5.76 -9.95 10.86
C MET A 1 6.58 -11.03 10.15
N LYS A 2 5.99 -12.09 9.60
CA LYS A 2 6.75 -13.15 8.91
C LYS A 2 7.41 -12.58 7.64
N GLU A 3 8.64 -13.00 7.30
CA GLU A 3 9.40 -12.51 6.13
C GLU A 3 8.56 -12.50 4.84
N ARG A 4 7.81 -13.57 4.57
CA ARG A 4 6.96 -13.69 3.38
C ARG A 4 5.83 -12.67 3.30
N MET A 5 5.24 -12.27 4.43
CA MET A 5 4.20 -11.21 4.44
C MET A 5 4.80 -9.86 4.07
N PHE A 6 6.03 -9.60 4.51
CA PHE A 6 6.75 -8.39 4.14
C PHE A 6 7.09 -8.38 2.65
N SER A 7 7.55 -9.50 2.10
CA SER A 7 7.76 -9.63 0.65
C SER A 7 6.47 -9.39 -0.16
N LEU A 8 5.33 -9.92 0.29
CA LEU A 8 4.04 -9.63 -0.34
C LEU A 8 3.71 -8.12 -0.31
N LEU A 9 3.92 -7.46 0.83
CA LEU A 9 3.66 -6.03 0.95
C LEU A 9 4.54 -5.20 -0.01
N LEU A 10 5.82 -5.54 -0.13
CA LEU A 10 6.72 -4.88 -1.08
C LEU A 10 6.27 -5.05 -2.53
N GLU A 11 5.80 -6.23 -2.91
CA GLU A 11 5.28 -6.47 -4.26
C GLU A 11 3.98 -5.70 -4.52
N LEU A 12 3.10 -5.59 -3.52
CA LEU A 12 1.88 -4.80 -3.60
C LEU A 12 2.14 -3.28 -3.65
N LEU A 13 3.21 -2.79 -3.05
CA LEU A 13 3.62 -1.39 -3.13
C LEU A 13 4.12 -1.02 -4.53
N LYS A 14 4.71 -1.98 -5.26
CA LYS A 14 5.14 -1.77 -6.66
C LYS A 14 3.93 -1.74 -7.59
N ASP A 15 3.03 -2.71 -7.44
CA ASP A 15 1.79 -2.77 -8.20
C ASP A 15 0.73 -3.55 -7.42
N SER A 16 -0.23 -2.81 -6.88
CA SER A 16 -1.30 -3.35 -6.06
C SER A 16 -2.41 -4.03 -6.88
N LYS A 17 -2.45 -3.84 -8.21
CA LYS A 17 -3.47 -4.42 -9.09
C LYS A 17 -3.16 -5.87 -9.49
N ARG A 18 -1.94 -6.34 -9.20
CA ARG A 18 -1.52 -7.71 -9.52
C ARG A 18 -2.43 -8.74 -8.86
N SER A 19 -2.72 -9.77 -9.63
CA SER A 19 -3.53 -10.90 -9.18
C SER A 19 -2.78 -11.74 -8.15
N ASP A 20 -3.51 -12.41 -7.26
CA ASP A 20 -2.92 -13.34 -6.30
C ASP A 20 -2.13 -14.46 -7.00
N ARG A 21 -2.50 -14.83 -8.25
CA ARG A 21 -1.79 -15.84 -9.06
C ARG A 21 -0.42 -15.35 -9.51
N GLU A 22 -0.29 -14.09 -9.92
CA GLU A 22 1.00 -13.52 -10.33
C GLU A 22 1.91 -13.31 -9.14
N LEU A 23 1.35 -12.82 -8.03
CA LEU A 23 2.08 -12.66 -6.76
C LEU A 23 2.54 -14.01 -6.23
N ALA A 24 1.72 -15.06 -6.37
CA ALA A 24 2.07 -16.42 -5.98
C ALA A 24 3.28 -16.97 -6.75
N LYS A 25 3.33 -16.74 -8.07
CA LYS A 25 4.48 -17.11 -8.91
C LYS A 25 5.76 -16.42 -8.46
N VAL A 26 5.69 -15.11 -8.19
CA VAL A 26 6.87 -14.33 -7.77
C VAL A 26 7.33 -14.70 -6.36
N LEU A 27 6.41 -14.96 -5.45
CA LEU A 27 6.72 -15.29 -4.05
C LEU A 27 7.01 -16.79 -3.83
N GLY A 28 6.89 -17.64 -4.86
CA GLY A 28 7.11 -19.09 -4.76
C GLY A 28 6.13 -19.79 -3.82
N VAL A 29 4.88 -19.34 -3.77
CA VAL A 29 3.83 -19.91 -2.90
C VAL A 29 2.56 -20.22 -3.69
N SER A 30 1.61 -20.91 -3.06
CA SER A 30 0.30 -21.14 -3.66
C SER A 30 -0.54 -19.84 -3.71
N GLN A 31 -1.43 -19.73 -4.69
CA GLN A 31 -2.40 -18.62 -4.78
C GLN A 31 -3.26 -18.48 -3.49
N PRO A 32 -3.81 -19.57 -2.90
CA PRO A 32 -4.53 -19.47 -1.63
C PRO A 32 -3.68 -18.90 -0.47
N THR A 33 -2.37 -19.16 -0.47
CA THR A 33 -1.46 -18.59 0.53
C THR A 33 -1.38 -17.07 0.40
N VAL A 34 -1.24 -16.55 -0.83
CA VAL A 34 -1.25 -15.10 -1.08
C VAL A 34 -2.58 -14.49 -0.67
N SER A 35 -3.70 -15.10 -1.07
CA SER A 35 -5.04 -14.62 -0.74
C SER A 35 -5.23 -14.48 0.77
N ARG A 36 -4.87 -15.53 1.54
CA ARG A 36 -4.91 -15.49 3.02
C ARG A 36 -4.00 -14.42 3.62
N MET A 37 -2.78 -14.26 3.10
CA MET A 37 -1.86 -13.21 3.57
C MET A 37 -2.41 -11.81 3.27
N ARG A 38 -2.97 -11.59 2.08
CA ARG A 38 -3.57 -10.32 1.66
C ARG A 38 -4.77 -9.96 2.53
N SER A 39 -5.72 -10.89 2.71
CA SER A 39 -6.88 -10.69 3.59
C SER A 39 -6.46 -10.40 5.03
N ARG A 40 -5.40 -11.05 5.51
CA ARG A 40 -4.83 -10.79 6.84
C ARG A 40 -4.26 -9.38 6.95
N LEU A 41 -3.46 -8.94 5.97
CA LEU A 41 -2.87 -7.59 5.95
C LEU A 41 -3.95 -6.49 5.98
N VAL A 42 -5.05 -6.70 5.26
CA VAL A 42 -6.20 -5.78 5.26
C VAL A 42 -6.93 -5.82 6.60
N LYS A 43 -7.25 -7.02 7.11
CA LYS A 43 -7.97 -7.19 8.38
C LYS A 43 -7.21 -6.63 9.59
N GLU A 44 -5.88 -6.73 9.58
CA GLU A 44 -5.01 -6.18 10.63
C GLU A 44 -4.76 -4.67 10.45
N GLY A 45 -5.29 -4.03 9.40
CA GLY A 45 -5.13 -2.59 9.13
C GLY A 45 -3.73 -2.20 8.63
N ILE A 46 -2.88 -3.17 8.29
CA ILE A 46 -1.54 -2.91 7.72
C ILE A 46 -1.69 -2.35 6.30
N ILE A 47 -2.58 -2.95 5.50
CA ILE A 47 -3.07 -2.34 4.27
C ILE A 47 -4.36 -1.62 4.63
N ARG A 48 -4.29 -0.28 4.61
CA ARG A 48 -5.45 0.57 4.90
C ARG A 48 -6.42 0.62 3.73
N ASP A 49 -5.90 0.88 2.53
CA ASP A 49 -6.71 0.99 1.32
C ASP A 49 -5.89 0.62 0.07
N PHE A 50 -6.60 0.26 -0.99
CA PHE A 50 -6.05 0.17 -2.34
C PHE A 50 -6.52 1.38 -3.15
N THR A 51 -5.60 2.31 -3.38
CA THR A 51 -5.92 3.60 -4.02
C THR A 51 -5.25 3.75 -5.38
N VAL A 52 -5.80 4.64 -6.19
CA VAL A 52 -5.18 5.15 -7.40
C VAL A 52 -4.37 6.41 -7.06
N ILE A 53 -3.27 6.63 -7.77
CA ILE A 53 -2.52 7.89 -7.68
C ILE A 53 -3.07 8.79 -8.78
N PRO A 54 -3.84 9.85 -8.45
CA PRO A 54 -4.38 10.75 -9.46
C PRO A 54 -3.29 11.64 -10.05
N ASP A 55 -3.52 12.07 -11.28
CA ASP A 55 -2.73 13.14 -11.90
C ASP A 55 -3.30 14.49 -11.46
N PHE A 56 -2.70 15.08 -10.44
CA PHE A 56 -3.18 16.33 -9.84
C PHE A 56 -3.21 17.50 -10.84
N VAL A 57 -2.24 17.56 -11.77
CA VAL A 57 -2.18 18.63 -12.78
C VAL A 57 -3.36 18.53 -13.73
N LYS A 58 -3.66 17.33 -14.23
CA LYS A 58 -4.84 17.12 -15.10
C LYS A 58 -6.17 17.35 -14.40
N MET A 59 -6.21 17.28 -13.07
CA MET A 59 -7.39 17.60 -12.28
C MET A 59 -7.58 19.12 -12.06
N GLY A 60 -6.66 19.96 -12.55
CA GLY A 60 -6.72 21.41 -12.39
C GLY A 60 -6.08 21.92 -11.08
N TYR A 61 -5.33 21.08 -10.36
CA TYR A 61 -4.52 21.54 -9.24
C TYR A 61 -3.18 22.08 -9.74
N GLU A 62 -3.02 23.40 -9.63
CA GLU A 62 -1.82 24.09 -10.12
C GLU A 62 -0.78 24.35 -9.02
N LEU A 63 -1.20 24.38 -7.76
CA LEU A 63 -0.35 24.70 -6.62
C LEU A 63 -0.46 23.62 -5.55
N MET A 64 0.69 23.04 -5.17
CA MET A 64 0.83 22.25 -3.95
C MET A 64 1.58 23.08 -2.91
N ALA A 65 0.87 23.52 -1.87
CA ALA A 65 1.46 24.27 -0.76
C ALA A 65 1.59 23.38 0.47
N ILE A 66 2.80 23.33 1.05
CA ILE A 66 3.07 22.66 2.33
C ILE A 66 3.40 23.75 3.35
N THR A 67 2.52 23.94 4.33
CA THR A 67 2.68 24.97 5.35
C THR A 67 3.18 24.35 6.65
N CYS A 68 4.41 24.68 7.04
CA CYS A 68 4.97 24.29 8.33
C CYS A 68 4.81 25.44 9.33
N THR A 69 3.99 25.24 10.36
CA THR A 69 3.80 26.24 11.42
C THR A 69 4.56 25.82 12.68
N LYS A 70 5.25 26.78 13.32
CA LYS A 70 5.82 26.59 14.65
C LYS A 70 4.75 26.88 15.70
N THR A 71 4.27 25.85 16.36
CA THR A 71 3.38 26.00 17.51
C THR A 71 4.23 26.14 18.77
N ARG A 72 4.02 27.19 19.57
CA ARG A 72 4.49 27.18 20.96
C ARG A 72 3.55 26.26 21.74
N MET A 73 4.02 25.08 22.15
CA MET A 73 3.33 24.33 23.21
C MET A 73 3.31 25.20 24.46
N LYS A 74 2.11 25.59 24.92
CA LYS A 74 1.95 26.12 26.27
C LYS A 74 2.17 24.97 27.27
N PRO A 75 2.81 25.22 28.42
CA PRO A 75 2.99 24.22 29.46
C PRO A 75 1.66 23.70 30.01
#